data_AF-A0A7S4JXU0-F1
#
_entry.id   AF-A0A7S4JXU0-F1
#
_cell.length_a   1.000
_cell.length_b   1.000
_cell.length_c   1.000
_cell.angle_alpha   90.00
_cell.angle_beta   90.00
_cell.angle_gamma   90.00
#
_symmetry.space_group_name_H-M   'P 1'
#
loop_
_entity.id
_entity.type
_entity.pdbx_description
1 polymer ?
#
loop_
_entity_poly.entity_id
_entity_poly.type
_entity_poly.pdbx_seq_one_letter_code
_entity_poly.pdbx_strand_id
1 'polypeptide(L)'
;PQYRMHSFLQWPYRMLSSSKPDPSGKAEHHMGAYGESLILSRCASPGWMRRKPQYRMHSFLQWPYRMLSSSKPDPSGKADYQCLRSPLDLEHHANAFESLILSRCASPGCIRREKLRVDKGMSRKLTGSGVLTEDYMKRFNAAVDAACNKYTKRLEKCHDESGLTISRLDAKTRVTEFQADLCVSFDEDTDLETIFKDVIDQPAADVKIFGQPGVSYEHFEIRKGEYMCFEITEKPGKVFEKLFQVNRLYNVLKDDMIGADTKIAAMGLLMNGKREEFEIVSLCMREFFSLASDAKYDLAPMVEPARIPFFLMYTPYRNIFGVMQDLKNTVESKFNKMEGKFNEMDGKFNRMDSKLDELNRTMGLVLKHLNIVP
;
A
#
# COMPACT_ATOMS: atom_id res chain seq x y z
N PRO A 1 13.03 -51.93 15.82
CA PRO A 1 12.64 -52.30 14.44
C PRO A 1 12.65 -51.04 13.53
N GLN A 2 13.80 -50.49 13.13
CA GLN A 2 14.77 -50.98 12.11
C GLN A 2 14.23 -51.04 10.67
N TYR A 3 14.81 -50.17 9.82
CA TYR A 3 14.84 -50.17 8.34
C TYR A 3 13.50 -49.92 7.58
N ARG A 4 13.49 -49.35 6.36
CA ARG A 4 14.59 -49.17 5.37
C ARG A 4 14.36 -47.97 4.44
N MET A 5 15.43 -47.28 4.02
CA MET A 5 15.45 -46.46 2.79
C MET A 5 15.48 -47.37 1.55
N HIS A 6 14.90 -46.91 0.43
CA HIS A 6 15.40 -47.24 -0.91
C HIS A 6 15.14 -46.08 -1.88
N SER A 7 16.20 -45.60 -2.52
CA SER A 7 16.14 -44.93 -3.82
C SER A 7 16.07 -45.97 -4.94
N PHE A 8 15.54 -45.61 -6.13
CA PHE A 8 16.28 -45.65 -7.42
C PHE A 8 15.37 -45.27 -8.60
N LEU A 9 16.03 -44.65 -9.59
CA LEU A 9 15.61 -44.24 -10.94
C LEU A 9 14.56 -45.12 -11.67
N GLN A 10 13.65 -44.47 -12.42
CA GLN A 10 13.54 -44.63 -13.89
C GLN A 10 12.56 -43.63 -14.54
N TRP A 11 13.01 -42.95 -15.60
CA TRP A 11 12.18 -42.25 -16.59
C TRP A 11 12.20 -43.07 -17.90
N PRO A 12 11.07 -43.27 -18.59
CA PRO A 12 11.06 -43.72 -19.99
C PRO A 12 10.78 -42.56 -20.96
N TYR A 13 11.75 -42.31 -21.84
CA TYR A 13 11.59 -41.57 -23.09
C TYR A 13 10.88 -42.45 -24.14
N ARG A 14 9.87 -41.93 -24.85
CA ARG A 14 9.55 -42.12 -26.31
C ARG A 14 8.15 -41.56 -26.64
N MET A 15 8.04 -40.60 -27.57
CA MET A 15 7.68 -40.76 -29.01
C MET A 15 6.19 -41.18 -29.21
N LEU A 16 5.36 -40.67 -30.13
CA LEU A 16 5.39 -39.78 -31.32
C LEU A 16 3.90 -39.28 -31.56
N SER A 17 3.47 -38.37 -32.44
CA SER A 17 4.08 -37.48 -33.46
C SER A 17 3.08 -36.40 -33.95
N SER A 18 3.61 -35.25 -34.39
CA SER A 18 3.16 -34.40 -35.54
C SER A 18 1.68 -34.05 -35.79
N SER A 19 1.40 -32.74 -35.85
CA SER A 19 0.67 -32.11 -36.98
C SER A 19 1.25 -30.71 -37.24
N LYS A 20 1.39 -30.31 -38.51
CA LYS A 20 1.93 -29.00 -38.94
C LYS A 20 0.80 -27.95 -39.06
N PRO A 21 1.11 -26.64 -38.99
CA PRO A 21 0.11 -25.59 -39.19
C PRO A 21 -0.20 -25.35 -40.68
N ASP A 22 -1.43 -24.92 -40.96
CA ASP A 22 -1.92 -24.48 -42.27
C ASP A 22 -1.90 -22.94 -42.37
N PRO A 23 -1.28 -22.31 -43.40
CA PRO A 23 -1.12 -20.86 -43.48
C PRO A 23 -2.11 -20.20 -44.45
N SER A 24 -3.40 -20.07 -44.08
CA SER A 24 -4.30 -19.11 -44.73
C SER A 24 -5.49 -18.72 -43.85
N GLY A 25 -5.92 -17.44 -43.91
CA GLY A 25 -7.14 -16.97 -43.24
C GLY A 25 -6.96 -15.67 -42.45
N LYS A 26 -7.57 -14.58 -42.96
CA LYS A 26 -7.62 -13.27 -42.30
C LYS A 26 -8.34 -13.34 -40.94
N ALA A 27 -7.87 -12.57 -39.96
CA ALA A 27 -8.64 -12.21 -38.77
C ALA A 27 -8.44 -10.73 -38.45
N GLU A 28 -9.44 -9.92 -38.76
CA GLU A 28 -9.58 -8.55 -38.25
C GLU A 28 -10.12 -8.59 -36.81
N HIS A 29 -9.77 -7.58 -36.00
CA HIS A 29 -10.38 -7.17 -34.73
C HIS A 29 -10.95 -8.24 -33.77
N HIS A 30 -10.30 -8.41 -32.61
CA HIS A 30 -10.88 -8.32 -31.25
C HIS A 30 -9.94 -8.95 -30.19
N MET A 31 -8.88 -8.23 -29.79
CA MET A 31 -8.04 -8.62 -28.64
C MET A 31 -8.64 -8.07 -27.35
N GLY A 32 -9.69 -8.74 -26.86
CA GLY A 32 -10.26 -8.56 -25.53
C GLY A 32 -10.53 -9.93 -24.89
N ALA A 33 -10.14 -10.11 -23.64
CA ALA A 33 -10.48 -11.25 -22.78
C ALA A 33 -10.09 -12.67 -23.26
N TYR A 34 -8.78 -12.97 -23.35
CA TYR A 34 -8.26 -14.37 -23.38
C TYR A 34 -7.06 -14.59 -22.44
N GLY A 35 -7.08 -13.97 -21.25
CA GLY A 35 -6.05 -14.14 -20.22
C GLY A 35 -6.40 -15.06 -19.05
N GLU A 36 -7.67 -15.46 -18.88
CA GLU A 36 -8.17 -15.99 -17.59
C GLU A 36 -8.37 -17.52 -17.53
N SER A 37 -8.23 -18.26 -18.63
CA SER A 37 -8.69 -19.66 -18.71
C SER A 37 -7.62 -20.76 -18.62
N LEU A 38 -6.33 -20.43 -18.50
CA LEU A 38 -5.24 -21.43 -18.70
C LEU A 38 -4.50 -21.95 -17.45
N ILE A 39 -4.89 -21.56 -16.23
CA ILE A 39 -4.16 -21.96 -14.99
C ILE A 39 -4.87 -23.07 -14.18
N LEU A 40 -6.16 -23.37 -14.44
CA LEU A 40 -6.96 -24.30 -13.61
C LEU A 40 -7.07 -25.75 -14.15
N SER A 41 -6.34 -26.14 -15.20
CA SER A 41 -6.57 -27.41 -15.91
C SER A 41 -5.50 -28.51 -15.79
N ARG A 42 -4.46 -28.36 -14.95
CA ARG A 42 -3.30 -29.31 -14.93
C ARG A 42 -2.88 -29.91 -13.58
N CYS A 43 -3.72 -29.86 -12.54
CA CYS A 43 -3.46 -30.52 -11.25
C CYS A 43 -4.53 -31.57 -10.91
N ALA A 44 -4.55 -32.69 -11.64
CA ALA A 44 -5.41 -33.84 -11.33
C ALA A 44 -4.65 -35.16 -11.49
N SER A 45 -4.23 -35.75 -10.38
CA SER A 45 -3.88 -37.18 -10.24
C SER A 45 -4.20 -37.64 -8.81
N PRO A 46 -4.68 -38.88 -8.61
CA PRO A 46 -5.46 -39.23 -7.43
C PRO A 46 -4.60 -39.81 -6.29
N GLY A 47 -5.00 -39.58 -5.03
CA GLY A 47 -4.36 -40.28 -3.91
C GLY A 47 -4.62 -39.80 -2.48
N TRP A 48 -5.18 -38.60 -2.26
CA TRP A 48 -5.45 -38.09 -0.90
C TRP A 48 -6.84 -37.47 -0.77
N MET A 49 -7.69 -38.08 0.06
CA MET A 49 -8.98 -37.50 0.45
C MET A 49 -8.78 -36.29 1.36
N ARG A 50 -8.59 -35.11 0.78
CA ARG A 50 -8.88 -33.86 1.50
C ARG A 50 -10.40 -33.71 1.56
N ARG A 51 -10.99 -33.63 2.75
CA ARG A 51 -12.41 -33.28 2.92
C ARG A 51 -12.66 -31.98 2.15
N LYS A 52 -13.67 -31.98 1.27
CA LYS A 52 -13.96 -30.84 0.39
C LYS A 52 -14.04 -29.55 1.22
N PRO A 53 -13.26 -28.50 0.91
CA PRO A 53 -13.70 -27.15 1.22
C PRO A 53 -15.02 -26.98 0.49
N GLN A 54 -16.12 -26.84 1.23
CA GLN A 54 -17.35 -26.35 0.63
C GLN A 54 -17.08 -24.89 0.27
N TYR A 55 -16.67 -24.66 -0.98
CA TYR A 55 -16.80 -23.36 -1.61
C TYR A 55 -18.28 -23.01 -1.62
N ARG A 56 -18.76 -22.41 -0.53
CA ARG A 56 -19.88 -21.49 -0.61
C ARG A 56 -19.41 -20.32 -1.46
N MET A 57 -19.59 -20.45 -2.77
CA MET A 57 -20.02 -19.29 -3.54
C MET A 57 -21.33 -18.84 -2.88
N HIS A 58 -21.23 -17.93 -1.92
CA HIS A 58 -22.39 -17.13 -1.55
C HIS A 58 -22.82 -16.44 -2.84
N SER A 59 -24.07 -16.68 -3.23
CA SER A 59 -24.63 -16.10 -4.43
C SER A 59 -24.53 -14.58 -4.33
N PHE A 60 -23.76 -13.95 -5.21
CA PHE A 60 -23.71 -12.49 -5.39
C PHE A 60 -25.05 -11.89 -5.87
N LEU A 61 -26.13 -12.68 -5.87
CA LEU A 61 -27.45 -12.39 -6.39
C LEU A 61 -28.54 -12.66 -5.33
N GLN A 62 -28.38 -12.11 -4.12
CA GLN A 62 -29.47 -11.84 -3.18
C GLN A 62 -29.02 -10.91 -2.04
N TRP A 63 -28.55 -9.71 -2.41
CA TRP A 63 -28.52 -8.60 -1.45
C TRP A 63 -29.93 -8.00 -1.42
N PRO A 64 -30.64 -7.99 -0.27
CA PRO A 64 -31.86 -7.22 -0.18
C PRO A 64 -31.48 -5.74 -0.32
N TYR A 65 -32.06 -5.06 -1.33
CA TYR A 65 -32.00 -3.60 -1.45
C TYR A 65 -32.77 -2.97 -0.27
N ARG A 66 -32.14 -2.95 0.90
CA ARG A 66 -32.58 -2.16 2.04
C ARG A 66 -32.40 -0.71 1.61
N MET A 67 -33.49 0.02 1.36
CA MET A 67 -33.42 1.46 1.16
C MET A 67 -33.06 2.12 2.49
N LEU A 68 -31.78 2.07 2.84
CA LEU A 68 -31.21 2.78 3.98
C LEU A 68 -31.40 4.27 3.73
N SER A 69 -32.09 4.94 4.65
CA SER A 69 -32.15 6.40 4.68
C SER A 69 -30.72 6.92 4.88
N SER A 70 -30.10 7.44 3.82
CA SER A 70 -28.72 7.87 3.90
C SER A 70 -28.58 9.02 4.89
N SER A 71 -27.80 8.80 5.95
CA SER A 71 -27.15 9.89 6.66
C SER A 71 -26.33 10.66 5.62
N LYS A 72 -26.69 11.92 5.36
CA LYS A 72 -25.82 12.79 4.57
C LYS A 72 -24.57 13.09 5.40
N PRO A 73 -23.39 13.19 4.78
CA PRO A 73 -22.20 13.65 5.48
C PRO A 73 -22.42 15.08 6.02
N ASP A 74 -21.71 15.41 7.10
CA ASP A 74 -21.69 16.77 7.65
C ASP A 74 -21.29 17.77 6.53
N PRO A 75 -22.15 18.75 6.20
CA PRO A 75 -21.89 19.71 5.13
C PRO A 75 -20.75 20.69 5.47
N SER A 76 -20.27 20.75 6.71
CA SER A 76 -19.10 21.54 7.09
C SER A 76 -17.78 20.86 6.67
N GLY A 77 -17.77 19.54 6.48
CA GLY A 77 -16.60 18.79 6.02
C GLY A 77 -16.37 19.02 4.52
N LYS A 78 -15.20 19.57 4.17
CA LYS A 78 -14.83 20.02 2.82
C LYS A 78 -14.12 18.97 1.97
N ALA A 79 -13.65 17.87 2.55
CA ALA A 79 -12.97 16.83 1.78
C ALA A 79 -13.96 16.11 0.84
N ASP A 80 -13.48 15.73 -0.34
CA ASP A 80 -14.24 14.96 -1.32
C ASP A 80 -14.75 13.67 -0.66
N TYR A 81 -16.02 13.33 -0.89
CA TYR A 81 -16.68 12.20 -0.26
C TYR A 81 -17.31 11.23 -1.26
N GLN A 82 -17.34 9.96 -0.88
CA GLN A 82 -17.96 8.88 -1.63
C GLN A 82 -18.87 8.05 -0.71
N CYS A 83 -20.10 7.80 -1.14
CA CYS A 83 -20.99 6.83 -0.48
C CYS A 83 -20.74 5.45 -1.08
N LEU A 84 -20.24 4.52 -0.28
CA LEU A 84 -20.01 3.13 -0.64
C LEU A 84 -21.12 2.28 -0.02
N ARG A 85 -21.99 1.71 -0.85
CA ARG A 85 -23.10 0.81 -0.49
C ARG A 85 -22.92 -0.59 -1.08
N SER A 86 -22.00 -0.73 -2.02
CA SER A 86 -21.57 -1.96 -2.66
C SER A 86 -20.06 -1.91 -2.88
N PRO A 87 -19.34 -3.04 -2.84
CA PRO A 87 -17.97 -3.14 -3.34
C PRO A 87 -17.82 -2.70 -4.81
N LEU A 88 -18.91 -2.70 -5.59
CA LEU A 88 -18.94 -2.20 -6.98
C LEU A 88 -18.88 -0.68 -7.10
N ASP A 89 -19.13 0.05 -6.01
CA ASP A 89 -19.08 1.52 -6.00
C ASP A 89 -17.63 2.04 -5.96
N LEU A 90 -16.66 1.16 -5.70
CA LEU A 90 -15.23 1.51 -5.64
C LEU A 90 -14.69 1.85 -7.03
N GLU A 91 -14.21 3.08 -7.18
CA GLU A 91 -13.54 3.50 -8.41
C GLU A 91 -12.23 2.72 -8.62
N HIS A 92 -11.88 2.46 -9.88
CA HIS A 92 -10.71 1.69 -10.28
C HIS A 92 -9.35 2.34 -9.95
N HIS A 93 -9.34 3.43 -9.17
CA HIS A 93 -8.15 4.21 -8.80
C HIS A 93 -7.63 3.96 -7.39
N ALA A 94 -8.40 3.27 -6.52
CA ALA A 94 -7.92 2.89 -5.19
C ALA A 94 -6.79 1.85 -5.28
N ASN A 95 -5.79 1.97 -4.40
CA ASN A 95 -4.69 1.01 -4.38
C ASN A 95 -5.23 -0.37 -3.99
N ALA A 96 -4.76 -1.44 -4.62
CA ALA A 96 -5.48 -2.70 -4.54
C ALA A 96 -5.66 -3.24 -3.09
N PHE A 97 -4.69 -3.03 -2.19
CA PHE A 97 -4.80 -3.37 -0.77
C PHE A 97 -5.87 -2.53 -0.03
N GLU A 98 -5.96 -1.24 -0.35
CA GLU A 98 -6.99 -0.32 0.15
C GLU A 98 -8.39 -0.75 -0.30
N SER A 99 -8.54 -1.14 -1.57
CA SER A 99 -9.80 -1.64 -2.14
C SER A 99 -10.33 -2.89 -1.43
N LEU A 100 -9.45 -3.75 -0.92
CA LEU A 100 -9.85 -4.93 -0.13
C LEU A 100 -10.55 -4.50 1.18
N ILE A 101 -9.94 -3.59 1.92
CA ILE A 101 -10.50 -3.05 3.18
C ILE A 101 -11.78 -2.27 2.91
N LEU A 102 -11.78 -1.41 1.88
CA LEU A 102 -12.95 -0.62 1.52
C LEU A 102 -14.14 -1.49 1.06
N SER A 103 -13.89 -2.65 0.44
CA SER A 103 -14.97 -3.60 0.09
C SER A 103 -15.67 -4.18 1.32
N ARG A 104 -14.96 -4.34 2.45
CA ARG A 104 -15.55 -4.68 3.74
C ARG A 104 -16.31 -3.50 4.33
N CYS A 105 -15.76 -2.29 4.23
CA CYS A 105 -16.43 -1.07 4.69
C CYS A 105 -17.74 -0.77 3.94
N ALA A 106 -17.81 -1.11 2.64
CA ALA A 106 -19.01 -0.95 1.83
C ALA A 106 -20.15 -1.91 2.21
N SER A 107 -19.86 -3.02 2.89
CA SER A 107 -20.85 -4.05 3.23
C SER A 107 -21.93 -3.60 4.25
N PRO A 108 -21.60 -2.90 5.36
CA PRO A 108 -22.60 -2.23 6.22
C PRO A 108 -23.13 -0.90 5.62
N GLY A 109 -22.56 -0.44 4.50
CA GLY A 109 -22.79 0.91 3.97
C GLY A 109 -21.96 1.95 4.72
N CYS A 110 -21.09 2.67 4.00
CA CYS A 110 -20.24 3.70 4.59
C CYS A 110 -20.09 4.95 3.73
N ILE A 111 -19.64 6.04 4.36
CA ILE A 111 -19.19 7.27 3.73
C ILE A 111 -17.67 7.34 3.89
N ARG A 112 -16.94 7.43 2.78
CA ARG A 112 -15.50 7.68 2.76
C ARG A 112 -15.23 9.16 2.47
N ARG A 113 -14.26 9.75 3.16
CA ARG A 113 -13.63 11.04 2.82
C ARG A 113 -12.22 10.75 2.32
N GLU A 114 -11.85 11.28 1.16
CA GLU A 114 -10.55 10.95 0.54
C GLU A 114 -9.62 12.17 0.43
N LYS A 115 -10.00 13.18 -0.35
CA LYS A 115 -9.10 14.28 -0.74
C LYS A 115 -9.51 15.61 -0.10
N LEU A 116 -8.57 16.27 0.57
CA LEU A 116 -8.75 17.59 1.15
C LEU A 116 -7.80 18.60 0.49
N ARG A 117 -8.34 19.44 -0.39
CA ARG A 117 -7.60 20.53 -1.03
C ARG A 117 -7.38 21.68 -0.06
N VAL A 118 -6.12 22.07 0.11
CA VAL A 118 -5.70 23.03 1.15
C VAL A 118 -5.98 24.46 0.72
N ASP A 119 -6.99 25.08 1.35
CA ASP A 119 -7.33 26.49 1.15
C ASP A 119 -6.47 27.45 2.01
N LYS A 120 -6.67 28.78 1.85
CA LYS A 120 -5.96 29.82 2.62
C LYS A 120 -6.31 29.83 4.13
N GLY A 121 -7.49 29.32 4.50
CA GLY A 121 -7.90 29.11 5.89
C GLY A 121 -7.18 27.92 6.51
N MET A 122 -7.21 26.77 5.86
CA MET A 122 -6.49 25.55 6.27
C MET A 122 -4.97 25.80 6.37
N SER A 123 -4.41 26.52 5.40
CA SER A 123 -3.00 26.95 5.46
C SER A 123 -2.70 27.74 6.73
N ARG A 124 -3.57 28.70 7.11
CA ARG A 124 -3.43 29.46 8.36
C ARG A 124 -3.63 28.61 9.61
N LYS A 125 -4.53 27.62 9.61
CA LYS A 125 -4.67 26.65 10.72
C LYS A 125 -3.39 25.83 10.91
N LEU A 126 -2.84 25.28 9.82
CA LEU A 126 -1.58 24.51 9.85
C LEU A 126 -0.38 25.36 10.31
N THR A 127 -0.26 26.61 9.86
CA THR A 127 0.79 27.52 10.37
C THR A 127 0.55 27.91 11.83
N GLY A 128 -0.68 28.27 12.20
CA GLY A 128 -1.03 28.73 13.55
C GLY A 128 -0.94 27.65 14.63
N SER A 129 -1.12 26.38 14.27
CA SER A 129 -0.89 25.22 15.15
C SER A 129 0.60 24.88 15.36
N GLY A 130 1.52 25.56 14.66
CA GLY A 130 2.97 25.32 14.78
C GLY A 130 3.49 24.04 14.13
N VAL A 131 2.64 23.12 13.69
CA VAL A 131 3.04 21.78 13.18
C VAL A 131 3.90 21.82 11.90
N LEU A 132 3.93 22.96 11.19
CA LEU A 132 4.77 23.18 10.01
C LEU A 132 6.09 23.91 10.32
N THR A 133 6.39 24.23 11.58
CA THR A 133 7.62 24.93 11.96
C THR A 133 8.82 23.99 12.04
N GLU A 134 10.02 24.48 11.72
CA GLU A 134 11.25 23.69 11.92
C GLU A 134 11.43 23.24 13.38
N ASP A 135 10.98 24.07 14.33
CA ASP A 135 11.09 23.82 15.77
C ASP A 135 10.22 22.62 16.19
N TYR A 136 8.96 22.56 15.72
CA TYR A 136 8.11 21.38 15.88
C TYR A 136 8.75 20.13 15.25
N MET A 137 9.28 20.24 14.02
CA MET A 137 9.95 19.12 13.35
C MET A 137 11.19 18.64 14.12
N LYS A 138 11.97 19.54 14.71
CA LYS A 138 13.13 19.22 15.56
C LYS A 138 12.68 18.47 16.82
N ARG A 139 11.62 18.91 17.51
CA ARG A 139 11.08 18.20 18.69
C ARG A 139 10.51 16.83 18.34
N PHE A 140 9.73 16.73 17.25
CA PHE A 140 9.20 15.47 16.74
C PHE A 140 10.32 14.48 16.41
N ASN A 141 11.30 14.90 15.60
CA ASN A 141 12.42 14.03 15.22
C ASN A 141 13.27 13.63 16.44
N ALA A 142 13.48 14.53 17.41
CA ALA A 142 14.18 14.20 18.66
C ALA A 142 13.41 13.17 19.53
N ALA A 143 12.08 13.19 19.52
CA ALA A 143 11.26 12.16 20.17
C ALA A 143 11.36 10.81 19.44
N VAL A 144 11.31 10.82 18.10
CA VAL A 144 11.52 9.61 17.27
C VAL A 144 12.91 9.02 17.48
N ASP A 145 13.95 9.85 17.48
CA ASP A 145 15.33 9.43 17.71
C ASP A 145 15.51 8.83 19.11
N ALA A 146 14.97 9.46 20.15
CA ALA A 146 15.00 8.94 21.51
C ALA A 146 14.26 7.58 21.62
N ALA A 147 13.10 7.46 20.98
CA ALA A 147 12.34 6.21 20.92
C ALA A 147 13.13 5.08 20.21
N CYS A 148 13.73 5.37 19.06
CA CYS A 148 14.51 4.42 18.28
C CYS A 148 15.80 4.01 19.00
N ASN A 149 16.51 4.94 19.65
CA ASN A 149 17.79 4.68 20.33
C ASN A 149 17.67 3.65 21.47
N LYS A 150 16.51 3.58 22.14
CA LYS A 150 16.23 2.54 23.15
C LYS A 150 16.14 1.13 22.54
N TYR A 151 15.72 1.06 21.28
CA TYR A 151 15.64 -0.17 20.50
C TYR A 151 16.98 -0.52 19.81
N THR A 152 17.71 0.44 19.22
CA THR A 152 19.04 0.20 18.61
C THR A 152 20.02 -0.45 19.59
N LYS A 153 20.02 -0.02 20.87
CA LYS A 153 20.81 -0.64 21.95
C LYS A 153 20.43 -2.09 22.31
N ARG A 154 19.26 -2.56 21.86
CA ARG A 154 18.87 -3.98 21.93
C ARG A 154 19.34 -4.72 20.67
N LEU A 155 19.25 -4.08 19.49
CA LEU A 155 19.75 -4.65 18.24
C LEU A 155 21.23 -5.02 18.27
N GLU A 156 22.06 -4.10 18.74
CA GLU A 156 23.52 -4.29 18.87
C GLU A 156 23.89 -5.51 19.72
N LYS A 157 22.97 -6.00 20.56
CA LYS A 157 23.15 -7.18 21.42
C LYS A 157 22.58 -8.47 20.82
N CYS A 158 21.78 -8.38 19.76
CA CYS A 158 21.02 -9.50 19.20
C CYS A 158 21.44 -9.89 17.77
N HIS A 159 22.37 -9.16 17.13
CA HIS A 159 22.84 -9.42 15.76
C HIS A 159 21.71 -9.54 14.71
N ASP A 160 20.65 -8.73 14.85
CA ASP A 160 19.55 -8.68 13.88
C ASP A 160 19.96 -7.86 12.63
N GLU A 161 19.76 -8.44 11.45
CA GLU A 161 20.13 -7.84 10.16
C GLU A 161 18.96 -7.07 9.50
N SER A 162 17.89 -6.75 10.23
CA SER A 162 16.65 -6.16 9.68
C SER A 162 16.86 -4.93 8.75
N GLY A 163 17.91 -4.14 8.97
CA GLY A 163 18.28 -2.99 8.13
C GLY A 163 17.27 -1.84 8.14
N LEU A 164 16.29 -1.89 9.05
CA LEU A 164 15.14 -0.99 9.08
C LEU A 164 15.58 0.46 9.39
N THR A 165 15.46 1.33 8.40
CA THR A 165 15.68 2.77 8.58
C THR A 165 14.33 3.47 8.76
N ILE A 166 14.08 3.97 9.98
CA ILE A 166 12.93 4.83 10.28
C ILE A 166 13.18 6.24 9.75
N SER A 167 12.20 6.81 9.03
CA SER A 167 12.31 8.14 8.45
C SER A 167 12.08 9.25 9.48
N ARG A 168 12.64 10.43 9.17
CA ARG A 168 12.49 11.67 9.93
C ARG A 168 11.75 12.69 9.05
N LEU A 169 11.06 13.63 9.68
CA LEU A 169 10.36 14.70 8.98
C LEU A 169 11.35 15.75 8.45
N ASP A 170 11.08 16.28 7.26
CA ASP A 170 11.77 17.44 6.66
C ASP A 170 10.79 18.62 6.52
N ALA A 171 11.30 19.84 6.68
CA ALA A 171 10.52 21.08 6.75
C ALA A 171 9.98 21.58 5.38
N LYS A 172 10.36 20.93 4.28
CA LYS A 172 10.33 21.55 2.94
C LYS A 172 9.10 21.31 2.06
N THR A 173 8.05 20.68 2.57
CA THR A 173 6.89 20.30 1.74
C THR A 173 5.71 21.27 1.90
N ARG A 174 5.51 22.15 0.91
CA ARG A 174 4.25 22.91 0.76
C ARG A 174 3.15 21.93 0.34
N VAL A 175 2.24 21.61 1.25
CA VAL A 175 1.10 20.72 0.97
C VAL A 175 -0.02 21.52 0.30
N THR A 176 -0.46 21.07 -0.88
CA THR A 176 -1.60 21.62 -1.62
C THR A 176 -2.86 20.77 -1.49
N GLU A 177 -2.70 19.48 -1.20
CA GLU A 177 -3.78 18.51 -1.03
C GLU A 177 -3.31 17.44 -0.04
N PHE A 178 -4.21 16.96 0.82
CA PHE A 178 -4.01 15.73 1.59
C PHE A 178 -4.90 14.64 1.01
N GLN A 179 -4.40 13.41 0.98
CA GLN A 179 -5.15 12.22 0.62
C GLN A 179 -5.15 11.27 1.82
N ALA A 180 -6.33 11.01 2.39
CA ALA A 180 -6.54 10.01 3.41
C ALA A 180 -6.76 8.64 2.78
N ASP A 181 -6.05 7.62 3.26
CA ASP A 181 -6.23 6.25 2.76
C ASP A 181 -7.58 5.67 3.26
N LEU A 182 -7.84 5.74 4.57
CA LEU A 182 -9.06 5.18 5.18
C LEU A 182 -9.68 6.14 6.21
N CYS A 183 -10.39 7.16 5.74
CA CYS A 183 -11.27 7.99 6.57
C CYS A 183 -12.74 7.65 6.27
N VAL A 184 -13.37 6.88 7.16
CA VAL A 184 -14.67 6.23 6.89
C VAL A 184 -15.62 6.32 8.07
N SER A 185 -16.91 6.57 7.81
CA SER A 185 -18.00 6.50 8.77
C SER A 185 -19.12 5.59 8.29
N PHE A 186 -19.83 4.92 9.20
CA PHE A 186 -20.80 3.86 8.89
C PHE A 186 -22.26 4.29 9.06
N ASP A 187 -23.14 3.67 8.25
CA ASP A 187 -24.60 3.87 8.29
C ASP A 187 -25.27 3.16 9.48
N GLU A 188 -24.62 2.15 10.07
CA GLU A 188 -25.06 1.36 11.22
C GLU A 188 -23.85 1.17 12.17
N ASP A 189 -24.07 0.87 13.46
CA ASP A 189 -23.00 0.61 14.43
C ASP A 189 -22.18 -0.62 13.98
N THR A 190 -20.85 -0.55 14.03
CA THR A 190 -19.95 -1.54 13.39
C THR A 190 -18.68 -1.79 14.19
N ASP A 191 -18.34 -3.05 14.45
CA ASP A 191 -17.10 -3.43 15.15
C ASP A 191 -15.85 -3.35 14.26
N LEU A 192 -14.75 -2.86 14.84
CA LEU A 192 -13.44 -2.78 14.21
C LEU A 192 -12.91 -4.15 13.76
N GLU A 193 -13.17 -5.21 14.54
CA GLU A 193 -12.85 -6.59 14.17
C GLU A 193 -13.62 -7.03 12.91
N THR A 194 -14.91 -6.72 12.81
CA THR A 194 -15.74 -7.09 11.65
C THR A 194 -15.23 -6.49 10.34
N ILE A 195 -14.66 -5.27 10.40
CA ILE A 195 -14.03 -4.59 9.26
C ILE A 195 -12.71 -5.26 8.85
N PHE A 196 -11.87 -5.66 9.82
CA PHE A 196 -10.49 -6.08 9.57
C PHE A 196 -10.20 -7.59 9.65
N LYS A 197 -11.20 -8.43 9.97
CA LYS A 197 -11.08 -9.90 10.14
C LYS A 197 -10.40 -10.70 9.02
N ASP A 198 -10.32 -10.18 7.80
CA ASP A 198 -9.69 -10.85 6.64
C ASP A 198 -8.29 -10.28 6.31
N VAL A 199 -7.84 -9.23 7.03
CA VAL A 199 -6.50 -8.62 6.86
C VAL A 199 -5.65 -8.74 8.13
N ILE A 200 -6.25 -9.05 9.27
CA ILE A 200 -5.60 -9.39 10.55
C ILE A 200 -5.77 -10.89 10.78
N ASP A 201 -4.68 -11.62 11.07
CA ASP A 201 -4.71 -13.07 11.28
C ASP A 201 -4.80 -13.43 12.77
N GLN A 202 -4.02 -12.73 13.60
CA GLN A 202 -3.89 -13.01 15.04
C GLN A 202 -4.00 -11.69 15.84
N PRO A 203 -5.21 -11.20 16.15
CA PRO A 203 -5.41 -9.87 16.75
C PRO A 203 -4.53 -9.54 17.96
N ALA A 204 -4.38 -10.47 18.90
CA ALA A 204 -3.51 -10.31 20.08
C ALA A 204 -2.02 -10.09 19.75
N ALA A 205 -1.56 -10.63 18.61
CA ALA A 205 -0.21 -10.45 18.11
C ALA A 205 -0.13 -9.23 17.17
N ASP A 206 -1.11 -9.04 16.31
CA ASP A 206 -1.10 -8.13 15.15
C ASP A 206 -1.58 -6.71 15.48
N VAL A 207 -2.32 -6.50 16.56
CA VAL A 207 -2.85 -5.19 16.95
C VAL A 207 -2.12 -4.67 18.18
N LYS A 208 -1.65 -3.42 18.10
CA LYS A 208 -1.00 -2.69 19.20
C LYS A 208 -1.73 -1.37 19.40
N ILE A 209 -2.20 -1.13 20.62
CA ILE A 209 -3.02 0.04 20.95
C ILE A 209 -2.19 1.04 21.76
N PHE A 210 -2.30 2.31 21.43
CA PHE A 210 -1.64 3.44 22.09
C PHE A 210 -2.64 4.56 22.40
N GLY A 211 -2.20 5.55 23.17
CA GLY A 211 -3.06 6.62 23.68
C GLY A 211 -3.89 6.11 24.87
N GLN A 212 -5.01 5.46 24.58
CA GLN A 212 -6.05 5.18 25.58
C GLN A 212 -5.87 3.83 26.32
N PRO A 213 -5.73 3.83 27.67
CA PRO A 213 -5.69 2.59 28.45
C PRO A 213 -7.03 1.84 28.46
N GLY A 214 -6.97 0.51 28.58
CA GLY A 214 -8.16 -0.34 28.79
C GLY A 214 -9.00 -0.61 27.54
N VAL A 215 -8.62 -0.09 26.38
CA VAL A 215 -9.30 -0.37 25.10
C VAL A 215 -8.95 -1.77 24.61
N SER A 216 -9.97 -2.54 24.22
CA SER A 216 -9.82 -3.84 23.52
C SER A 216 -10.17 -3.69 22.05
N TYR A 217 -9.47 -4.41 21.17
CA TYR A 217 -9.75 -4.45 19.74
C TYR A 217 -11.00 -5.29 19.40
N GLU A 218 -11.14 -6.45 20.04
CA GLU A 218 -12.21 -7.45 19.78
C GLU A 218 -13.62 -6.94 20.17
N HIS A 219 -13.68 -5.84 20.92
CA HIS A 219 -14.93 -5.22 21.40
C HIS A 219 -14.98 -3.72 21.08
N PHE A 220 -14.27 -3.28 20.02
CA PHE A 220 -14.24 -1.88 19.63
C PHE A 220 -15.36 -1.53 18.64
N GLU A 221 -16.51 -1.12 19.19
CA GLU A 221 -17.64 -0.60 18.44
C GLU A 221 -17.36 0.82 17.91
N ILE A 222 -17.51 1.03 16.60
CA ILE A 222 -17.63 2.36 15.98
C ILE A 222 -19.11 2.65 15.83
N ARG A 223 -19.60 3.73 16.45
CA ARG A 223 -21.02 4.09 16.35
C ARG A 223 -21.34 4.75 15.02
N LYS A 224 -22.59 4.62 14.59
CA LYS A 224 -23.17 5.27 13.42
C LYS A 224 -22.82 6.76 13.40
N GLY A 225 -22.25 7.22 12.27
CA GLY A 225 -21.85 8.62 12.09
C GLY A 225 -20.53 9.03 12.76
N GLU A 226 -19.91 8.17 13.56
CA GLU A 226 -18.52 8.35 13.99
C GLU A 226 -17.56 7.85 12.89
N TYR A 227 -16.35 8.41 12.84
CA TYR A 227 -15.32 8.08 11.85
C TYR A 227 -14.23 7.18 12.44
N MET A 228 -13.74 6.25 11.65
CA MET A 228 -12.39 5.69 11.80
C MET A 228 -11.44 6.36 10.80
N CYS A 229 -10.22 6.67 11.25
CA CYS A 229 -9.23 7.42 10.50
C CYS A 229 -7.88 6.70 10.50
N PHE A 230 -7.64 5.88 9.49
CA PHE A 230 -6.42 5.10 9.33
C PHE A 230 -5.62 5.54 8.10
N GLU A 231 -4.29 5.49 8.22
CA GLU A 231 -3.36 5.56 7.09
C GLU A 231 -2.72 4.19 6.86
N ILE A 232 -2.29 3.93 5.63
CA ILE A 232 -1.70 2.66 5.20
C ILE A 232 -0.24 2.86 4.85
N THR A 233 0.66 2.01 5.36
CA THR A 233 2.06 1.98 4.89
C THR A 233 2.56 0.57 4.64
N GLU A 234 3.08 0.35 3.44
CA GLU A 234 3.81 -0.88 3.07
C GLU A 234 5.33 -0.77 3.34
N LYS A 235 5.74 0.34 3.98
CA LYS A 235 7.13 0.62 4.36
C LYS A 235 7.16 0.92 5.86
N PRO A 236 7.51 -0.04 6.73
CA PRO A 236 7.54 0.17 8.18
C PRO A 236 8.37 1.37 8.62
N GLY A 237 9.46 1.67 7.90
CA GLY A 237 10.28 2.86 8.14
C GLY A 237 9.52 4.20 8.04
N LYS A 238 8.41 4.26 7.30
CA LYS A 238 7.60 5.48 7.11
C LYS A 238 6.47 5.67 8.14
N VAL A 239 6.39 4.83 9.17
CA VAL A 239 5.33 4.88 10.19
C VAL A 239 5.15 6.27 10.82
N PHE A 240 6.25 6.98 11.09
CA PHE A 240 6.20 8.33 11.70
C PHE A 240 5.84 9.44 10.70
N GLU A 241 6.11 9.28 9.40
CA GLU A 241 5.56 10.18 8.36
C GLU A 241 4.04 10.09 8.32
N LYS A 242 3.50 8.86 8.37
CA LYS A 242 2.05 8.63 8.38
C LYS A 242 1.41 9.08 9.70
N LEU A 243 2.03 8.86 10.85
CA LEU A 243 1.57 9.43 12.13
C LEU A 243 1.49 10.97 12.07
N PHE A 244 2.49 11.63 11.46
CA PHE A 244 2.47 13.08 11.25
C PHE A 244 1.43 13.54 10.21
N GLN A 245 1.05 12.69 9.27
CA GLN A 245 -0.10 12.92 8.40
C GLN A 245 -1.43 12.83 9.18
N VAL A 246 -1.64 11.79 10.00
CA VAL A 246 -2.81 11.65 10.89
C VAL A 246 -2.95 12.90 11.77
N ASN A 247 -1.86 13.38 12.38
CA ASN A 247 -1.87 14.60 13.20
C ASN A 247 -2.38 15.83 12.43
N ARG A 248 -1.84 16.09 11.23
CA ARG A 248 -2.24 17.25 10.42
C ARG A 248 -3.69 17.16 9.96
N LEU A 249 -4.13 15.99 9.50
CA LEU A 249 -5.49 15.77 9.02
C LEU A 249 -6.53 15.84 10.14
N TYR A 250 -6.28 15.19 11.28
CA TYR A 250 -7.33 14.87 12.25
C TYR A 250 -7.16 15.48 13.64
N ASN A 251 -6.04 16.14 13.93
CA ASN A 251 -5.91 17.02 15.10
C ASN A 251 -5.98 18.51 14.71
N VAL A 252 -5.45 18.89 13.54
CA VAL A 252 -5.42 20.30 13.08
C VAL A 252 -6.54 20.62 12.08
N LEU A 253 -6.83 19.73 11.13
CA LEU A 253 -7.79 19.97 10.04
C LEU A 253 -9.09 19.13 10.15
N LYS A 254 -9.36 18.53 11.32
CA LYS A 254 -10.51 17.64 11.56
C LYS A 254 -11.82 18.20 11.02
N ASP A 255 -12.15 19.46 11.34
CA ASP A 255 -13.42 20.07 10.96
C ASP A 255 -13.50 20.35 9.45
N ASP A 256 -12.37 20.65 8.81
CA ASP A 256 -12.28 20.80 7.35
C ASP A 256 -12.31 19.43 6.65
N MET A 257 -11.81 18.37 7.28
CA MET A 257 -11.76 17.01 6.72
C MET A 257 -13.12 16.30 6.78
N ILE A 258 -13.66 16.11 7.99
CA ILE A 258 -14.85 15.27 8.23
C ILE A 258 -16.10 16.08 8.62
N GLY A 259 -15.92 17.23 9.27
CA GLY A 259 -17.00 18.11 9.72
C GLY A 259 -16.91 18.45 11.21
N ALA A 260 -17.44 19.59 11.64
CA ALA A 260 -17.27 20.13 12.98
C ALA A 260 -17.96 19.27 14.06
N ASP A 261 -19.17 18.77 13.80
CA ASP A 261 -19.97 18.03 14.79
C ASP A 261 -19.69 16.52 14.78
N THR A 262 -18.92 16.03 13.80
CA THR A 262 -18.51 14.63 13.70
C THR A 262 -17.53 14.23 14.82
N LYS A 263 -17.50 12.93 15.16
CA LYS A 263 -16.53 12.35 16.08
C LYS A 263 -15.63 11.36 15.36
N ILE A 264 -14.42 11.17 15.89
CA ILE A 264 -13.50 10.11 15.47
C ILE A 264 -13.47 9.09 16.61
N ALA A 265 -13.94 7.87 16.34
CA ALA A 265 -13.92 6.76 17.28
C ALA A 265 -12.54 6.11 17.37
N ALA A 266 -11.85 5.95 16.24
CA ALA A 266 -10.54 5.31 16.17
C ALA A 266 -9.59 6.03 15.20
N MET A 267 -8.32 6.11 15.58
CA MET A 267 -7.22 6.46 14.68
C MET A 267 -6.28 5.27 14.52
N GLY A 268 -5.51 5.22 13.43
CA GLY A 268 -4.49 4.19 13.36
C GLY A 268 -3.63 4.15 12.11
N LEU A 269 -2.78 3.12 12.06
CA LEU A 269 -1.90 2.78 10.95
C LEU A 269 -2.05 1.30 10.63
N LEU A 270 -2.42 0.99 9.39
CA LEU A 270 -2.34 -0.34 8.82
C LEU A 270 -0.97 -0.50 8.19
N MET A 271 -0.21 -1.51 8.63
CA MET A 271 1.17 -1.70 8.22
C MET A 271 1.41 -3.07 7.61
N ASN A 272 1.85 -3.07 6.36
CA ASN A 272 2.40 -4.24 5.68
C ASN A 272 3.95 -4.15 5.70
N GLY A 273 4.62 -5.30 5.71
CA GLY A 273 6.07 -5.41 5.83
C GLY A 273 6.47 -6.76 6.42
N LYS A 274 7.71 -6.87 6.91
CA LYS A 274 8.14 -8.06 7.67
C LYS A 274 7.58 -8.04 9.08
N ARG A 275 7.39 -9.22 9.68
CA ARG A 275 6.87 -9.33 11.05
C ARG A 275 7.84 -8.73 12.07
N GLU A 276 9.13 -8.95 11.86
CA GLU A 276 10.21 -8.43 12.69
C GLU A 276 10.13 -6.90 12.71
N GLU A 277 10.09 -6.27 11.52
CA GLU A 277 9.94 -4.82 11.34
C GLU A 277 8.69 -4.25 12.03
N PHE A 278 7.59 -5.01 12.11
CA PHE A 278 6.41 -4.60 12.87
C PHE A 278 6.62 -4.60 14.39
N GLU A 279 7.25 -5.63 14.96
CA GLU A 279 7.55 -5.62 16.39
C GLU A 279 8.48 -4.45 16.75
N ILE A 280 9.49 -4.17 15.91
CA ILE A 280 10.38 -3.02 16.04
C ILE A 280 9.59 -1.71 16.07
N VAL A 281 8.79 -1.47 15.04
CA VAL A 281 7.99 -0.26 14.91
C VAL A 281 7.03 -0.11 16.09
N SER A 282 6.41 -1.19 16.56
CA SER A 282 5.50 -1.13 17.71
C SER A 282 6.18 -0.72 19.02
N LEU A 283 7.43 -1.12 19.23
CA LEU A 283 8.23 -0.73 20.39
C LEU A 283 8.64 0.74 20.29
N CYS A 284 9.09 1.18 19.11
CA CYS A 284 9.40 2.58 18.84
C CYS A 284 8.17 3.48 18.99
N MET A 285 6.99 3.07 18.50
CA MET A 285 5.74 3.81 18.69
C MET A 285 5.33 3.88 20.17
N ARG A 286 5.44 2.78 20.92
CA ARG A 286 5.13 2.77 22.36
C ARG A 286 5.98 3.78 23.12
N GLU A 287 7.29 3.77 22.88
CA GLU A 287 8.21 4.71 23.53
C GLU A 287 7.93 6.15 23.06
N PHE A 288 7.66 6.35 21.77
CA PHE A 288 7.32 7.66 21.23
C PHE A 288 6.04 8.24 21.85
N PHE A 289 4.96 7.47 22.00
CA PHE A 289 3.72 7.97 22.66
C PHE A 289 3.98 8.34 24.13
N SER A 290 4.84 7.60 24.82
CA SER A 290 5.28 7.95 26.18
C SER A 290 6.11 9.24 26.22
N LEU A 291 7.03 9.43 25.26
CA LEU A 291 7.88 10.62 25.17
C LEU A 291 7.13 11.85 24.67
N ALA A 292 6.20 11.69 23.74
CA ALA A 292 5.39 12.79 23.20
C ALA A 292 4.42 13.36 24.26
N SER A 293 4.11 12.59 25.30
CA SER A 293 3.37 13.04 26.49
C SER A 293 4.24 13.80 27.51
N ASP A 294 5.58 13.78 27.37
CA ASP A 294 6.51 14.53 28.22
C ASP A 294 6.59 15.99 27.74
N ALA A 295 6.44 16.93 28.69
CA ALA A 295 6.53 18.37 28.47
C ALA A 295 7.84 18.81 27.78
N LYS A 296 8.91 18.03 27.90
CA LYS A 296 10.18 18.24 27.18
C LYS A 296 10.00 18.31 25.66
N TYR A 297 9.09 17.52 25.08
CA TYR A 297 8.91 17.43 23.64
C TYR A 297 7.74 18.28 23.14
N ASP A 298 6.79 18.66 24.00
CA ASP A 298 5.65 19.50 23.63
C ASP A 298 4.88 18.93 22.41
N LEU A 299 4.61 17.62 22.47
CA LEU A 299 3.87 16.87 21.44
C LEU A 299 2.54 16.32 21.99
N ALA A 300 2.17 16.63 23.23
CA ALA A 300 0.97 16.12 23.89
C ALA A 300 -0.32 16.35 23.08
N PRO A 301 -0.54 17.49 22.38
CA PRO A 301 -1.71 17.68 21.53
C PRO A 301 -1.83 16.69 20.35
N MET A 302 -0.74 16.00 19.98
CA MET A 302 -0.76 14.97 18.95
C MET A 302 -1.16 13.58 19.48
N VAL A 303 -0.76 13.27 20.71
CA VAL A 303 -0.82 11.90 21.28
C VAL A 303 -1.74 11.78 22.50
N GLU A 304 -2.55 12.82 22.76
CA GLU A 304 -3.32 13.02 24.00
C GLU A 304 -4.02 11.74 24.47
N PRO A 305 -3.51 11.06 25.53
CA PRO A 305 -3.91 9.70 25.90
C PRO A 305 -5.41 9.51 26.16
N ALA A 306 -6.10 10.57 26.58
CA ALA A 306 -7.50 10.53 26.95
C ALA A 306 -8.49 10.70 25.77
N ARG A 307 -8.01 10.99 24.56
CA ARG A 307 -8.88 11.55 23.51
C ARG A 307 -9.43 10.52 22.53
N ILE A 308 -8.55 9.76 21.87
CA ILE A 308 -8.90 8.78 20.82
C ILE A 308 -7.89 7.61 20.87
N PRO A 309 -8.32 6.35 20.82
CA PRO A 309 -7.42 5.22 20.76
C PRO A 309 -6.70 5.14 19.41
N PHE A 310 -5.39 4.87 19.47
CA PHE A 310 -4.54 4.75 18.29
C PHE A 310 -4.13 3.29 18.06
N PHE A 311 -4.54 2.70 16.96
CA PHE A 311 -4.25 1.31 16.60
C PHE A 311 -3.12 1.23 15.56
N LEU A 312 -2.02 0.53 15.87
CA LEU A 312 -1.09 0.02 14.87
C LEU A 312 -1.44 -1.45 14.59
N MET A 313 -1.70 -1.76 13.32
CA MET A 313 -2.21 -3.07 12.89
C MET A 313 -1.27 -3.70 11.85
N TYR A 314 -0.80 -4.92 12.10
CA TYR A 314 -0.02 -5.71 11.15
C TYR A 314 -0.94 -6.39 10.14
N THR A 315 -0.73 -6.13 8.86
CA THR A 315 -1.51 -6.72 7.78
C THR A 315 -0.59 -7.47 6.81
N PRO A 316 -0.29 -8.77 7.03
CA PRO A 316 0.64 -9.52 6.18
C PRO A 316 0.12 -9.71 4.75
N TYR A 317 -1.20 -9.62 4.55
CA TYR A 317 -1.87 -9.85 3.28
C TYR A 317 -1.79 -8.64 2.34
N ARG A 318 -0.74 -8.58 1.52
CA ARG A 318 -0.85 -7.89 0.22
C ARG A 318 -1.83 -8.67 -0.65
N ASN A 319 -2.82 -8.01 -1.24
CA ASN A 319 -3.66 -8.68 -2.22
C ASN A 319 -2.88 -8.95 -3.52
N ILE A 320 -3.30 -9.99 -4.25
CA ILE A 320 -2.59 -10.47 -5.46
C ILE A 320 -2.43 -9.34 -6.50
N PHE A 321 -3.44 -8.47 -6.62
CA PHE A 321 -3.43 -7.31 -7.50
C PHE A 321 -2.33 -6.29 -7.17
N GLY A 322 -2.04 -6.02 -5.88
CA GLY A 322 -0.92 -5.16 -5.49
C GLY A 322 0.44 -5.75 -5.91
N VAL A 323 0.61 -7.06 -5.77
CA VAL A 323 1.81 -7.78 -6.24
C VAL A 323 1.92 -7.72 -7.78
N MET A 324 0.81 -7.85 -8.50
CA MET A 324 0.78 -7.73 -9.96
C MET A 324 1.05 -6.30 -10.44
N GLN A 325 0.59 -5.28 -9.72
CA GLN A 325 0.86 -3.87 -10.06
C GLN A 325 2.33 -3.50 -9.83
N ASP A 326 2.94 -3.97 -8.74
CA ASP A 326 4.39 -3.81 -8.52
C ASP A 326 5.23 -4.54 -9.57
N LEU A 327 4.79 -5.74 -9.98
CA LEU A 327 5.41 -6.47 -11.08
C LEU A 327 5.31 -5.68 -12.39
N LYS A 328 4.14 -5.11 -12.72
CA LYS A 328 3.93 -4.24 -13.87
C LYS A 328 4.87 -3.03 -13.84
N ASN A 329 4.87 -2.27 -12.74
CA ASN A 329 5.74 -1.10 -12.55
C ASN A 329 7.24 -1.47 -12.70
N THR A 330 7.64 -2.64 -12.18
CA THR A 330 9.01 -3.16 -12.28
C THR A 330 9.38 -3.55 -13.72
N VAL A 331 8.45 -4.15 -14.47
CA VAL A 331 8.63 -4.50 -15.88
C VAL A 331 8.74 -3.23 -16.73
N GLU A 332 7.88 -2.25 -16.50
CA GLU A 332 7.87 -0.95 -17.19
C GLU A 332 9.18 -0.17 -16.95
N SER A 333 9.65 -0.10 -15.70
CA SER A 333 10.96 0.49 -15.37
C SER A 333 12.13 -0.22 -16.07
N LYS A 334 12.10 -1.56 -16.15
CA LYS A 334 13.09 -2.35 -16.89
C LYS A 334 13.02 -2.11 -18.40
N PHE A 335 11.81 -1.93 -18.95
CA PHE A 335 11.58 -1.65 -20.37
C PHE A 335 12.15 -0.28 -20.74
N ASN A 336 11.84 0.78 -19.99
CA ASN A 336 12.37 2.13 -20.21
C ASN A 336 13.92 2.15 -20.12
N LYS A 337 14.50 1.33 -19.23
CA LYS A 337 15.96 1.14 -19.14
C LYS A 337 16.55 0.37 -20.33
N MET A 338 15.78 -0.52 -20.95
CA MET A 338 16.17 -1.25 -22.16
C MET A 338 16.12 -0.33 -23.39
N GLU A 339 15.05 0.45 -23.52
CA GLU A 339 14.89 1.49 -24.56
C GLU A 339 16.02 2.53 -24.50
N GLY A 340 16.36 3.02 -23.30
CA GLY A 340 17.53 3.91 -23.12
C GLY A 340 18.85 3.30 -23.60
N LYS A 341 19.05 1.99 -23.43
CA LYS A 341 20.23 1.28 -23.97
C LYS A 341 20.17 1.08 -25.48
N PHE A 342 18.97 0.89 -26.04
CA PHE A 342 18.77 0.76 -27.48
C PHE A 342 19.10 2.08 -28.19
N ASN A 343 18.59 3.20 -27.66
CA ASN A 343 18.94 4.55 -28.13
C ASN A 343 20.45 4.84 -28.05
N GLU A 344 21.14 4.34 -27.02
CA GLU A 344 22.61 4.43 -26.91
C GLU A 344 23.32 3.57 -27.99
N MET A 345 22.74 2.43 -28.36
CA MET A 345 23.26 1.51 -29.38
C MET A 345 23.08 2.08 -30.79
N ASP A 346 21.91 2.61 -31.13
CA ASP A 346 21.67 3.35 -32.38
C ASP A 346 22.61 4.56 -32.49
N GLY A 347 22.79 5.30 -31.39
CA GLY A 347 23.76 6.38 -31.28
C GLY A 347 25.23 5.95 -31.43
N LYS A 348 25.55 4.64 -31.32
CA LYS A 348 26.87 4.07 -31.64
C LYS A 348 26.92 3.59 -33.09
N PHE A 349 25.84 2.98 -33.60
CA PHE A 349 25.74 2.51 -34.98
C PHE A 349 25.84 3.67 -35.98
N ASN A 350 25.07 4.76 -35.77
CA ASN A 350 25.15 5.98 -36.60
C ASN A 350 26.57 6.59 -36.64
N ARG A 351 27.33 6.49 -35.53
CA ARG A 351 28.73 6.92 -35.46
C ARG A 351 29.70 5.95 -36.15
N MET A 352 29.34 4.68 -36.29
CA MET A 352 30.09 3.69 -37.06
C MET A 352 29.86 3.88 -38.55
N ASP A 353 28.61 4.06 -38.98
CA ASP A 353 28.24 4.36 -40.37
C ASP A 353 28.95 5.62 -40.88
N SER A 354 28.92 6.71 -40.08
CA SER A 354 29.61 7.96 -40.43
C SER A 354 31.12 7.78 -40.66
N LYS A 355 31.78 6.89 -39.88
CA LYS A 355 33.20 6.54 -40.06
C LYS A 355 33.44 5.64 -41.28
N LEU A 356 32.49 4.76 -41.58
CA LEU A 356 32.55 3.87 -42.74
C LEU A 356 32.42 4.67 -44.04
N ASP A 357 31.53 5.67 -44.06
CA ASP A 357 31.41 6.67 -45.13
C ASP A 357 32.71 7.49 -45.32
N GLU A 358 33.32 7.95 -44.22
CA GLU A 358 34.59 8.68 -44.26
C GLU A 358 35.74 7.81 -44.81
N LEU A 359 35.81 6.54 -44.38
CA LEU A 359 36.78 5.57 -44.89
C LEU A 359 36.55 5.26 -46.38
N ASN A 360 35.31 5.08 -46.81
CA ASN A 360 34.95 4.87 -48.21
C ASN A 360 35.36 6.08 -49.09
N ARG A 361 35.11 7.31 -48.63
CA ARG A 361 35.55 8.53 -49.33
C ARG A 361 37.07 8.58 -49.44
N THR A 362 37.78 8.29 -48.34
CA THR A 362 39.25 8.27 -48.30
C THR A 362 39.83 7.23 -49.24
N MET A 363 39.28 6.01 -49.23
CA MET A 363 39.69 4.92 -50.13
C MET A 363 39.41 5.27 -51.60
N GLY A 364 38.27 5.91 -51.90
CA GLY A 364 37.96 6.41 -53.24
C GLY A 364 38.96 7.45 -53.75
N LEU A 365 39.45 8.35 -52.88
CA LEU A 365 40.51 9.29 -53.22
C LEU A 365 41.85 8.59 -53.49
N VAL A 366 42.22 7.59 -52.67
CA VAL A 366 43.44 6.80 -52.87
C VAL A 366 43.40 6.02 -54.19
N LEU A 367 42.28 5.36 -54.51
CA LEU A 367 42.13 4.60 -55.76
C LEU A 367 42.26 5.48 -57.01
N LYS A 368 41.73 6.71 -56.96
CA LYS A 368 41.95 7.72 -58.01
C LYS A 368 43.41 8.15 -58.12
N HIS A 369 44.08 8.38 -56.98
CA HIS A 369 45.48 8.79 -56.97
C HIS A 369 46.43 7.70 -57.50
N LEU A 370 46.02 6.42 -57.42
CA LEU A 370 46.74 5.27 -57.95
C LEU A 370 46.38 4.91 -59.40
N ASN A 371 45.48 5.64 -60.07
CA ASN A 371 44.97 5.32 -61.42
C ASN A 371 44.36 3.91 -61.57
N ILE A 372 43.85 3.32 -60.49
CA ILE A 372 43.28 1.95 -60.49
C ILE A 372 41.83 1.94 -60.99
N VAL A 373 41.15 3.09 -60.92
CA VAL A 373 39.78 3.32 -61.39
C VAL A 373 39.76 4.65 -62.16
N PRO A 374 39.02 4.79 -63.27
CA PRO A 374 38.91 6.05 -64.04
C PRO A 374 38.41 7.26 -63.22
#